data_AF-A0A7R9FWC2-F1
#
_entry.id   AF-A0A7R9FWC2-F1
#
_cell.length_a   1.000
_cell.length_b   1.000
_cell.length_c   1.000
_cell.angle_alpha   90.00
_cell.angle_beta   90.00
_cell.angle_gamma   90.00
#
_symmetry.space_group_name_H-M   'P 1'
#
loop_
_entity.id
_entity.type
_entity.pdbx_description
1 polymer ?
#
loop_
_entity_poly.entity_id
_entity_poly.type
_entity_poly.pdbx_seq_one_letter_code
_entity_poly.pdbx_strand_id
1 'polypeptide(L)'
;MLIILFCHSSGKCCTHSLLYAKLITPDGTDHGLHSFVVPIRNPMTLLPYPGVTVGDMGEKVGLNGIDNGFVMFDQYRIARENLLNKNGDVTPEGKYVAPMKDRKKHL
;
A
#
# COMPACT_ATOMS: atom_id res chain seq x y z
N MET A 1 -0.95 12.43 3.95
CA MET A 1 -0.72 11.47 5.06
C MET A 1 0.59 10.78 4.77
N LEU A 2 1.63 11.03 5.58
CA LEU A 2 2.94 10.41 5.38
C LEU A 2 2.90 8.98 5.89
N ILE A 3 3.02 8.00 4.99
CA ILE A 3 3.17 6.58 5.37
C ILE A 3 4.59 6.17 4.99
N ILE A 4 5.37 5.71 5.98
CA ILE A 4 6.70 5.14 5.76
C ILE A 4 6.54 3.62 5.74
N LEU A 5 6.82 2.99 4.60
CA LEU A 5 6.82 1.54 4.48
C LEU A 5 8.24 1.02 4.28
N PHE A 6 8.67 0.08 5.11
CA PHE A 6 9.89 -0.69 4.87
C PHE A 6 9.58 -1.82 3.90
N CYS A 7 10.17 -1.75 2.71
CA CYS A 7 9.94 -2.74 1.68
C CYS A 7 11.27 -3.27 1.15
N HIS A 8 11.40 -4.58 1.15
CA HIS A 8 12.52 -5.29 0.52
C HIS A 8 12.54 -4.96 -0.98
N SER A 9 13.71 -4.65 -1.54
CA SER A 9 13.93 -4.27 -2.95
C SER A 9 13.34 -2.91 -3.38
N SER A 10 12.77 -2.12 -2.46
CA SER A 10 12.15 -0.84 -2.82
C SER A 10 13.14 0.27 -3.12
N GLY A 11 14.36 0.23 -2.56
CA GLY A 11 15.38 1.24 -2.80
C GLY A 11 15.75 1.39 -4.27
N LYS A 12 15.75 0.28 -5.04
CA LYS A 12 16.25 0.28 -6.43
C LYS A 12 15.26 -0.20 -7.48
N CYS A 13 14.56 -1.32 -7.27
CA CYS A 13 13.94 -2.05 -8.39
C CYS A 13 12.43 -2.23 -8.30
N CYS A 14 11.84 -2.10 -7.11
CA CYS A 14 10.42 -2.36 -6.92
C CYS A 14 9.52 -1.31 -7.62
N THR A 15 8.61 -1.76 -8.49
CA THR A 15 7.67 -0.88 -9.20
C THR A 15 6.32 -0.75 -8.49
N HIS A 16 5.94 -1.75 -7.68
CA HIS A 16 4.66 -1.82 -6.96
C HIS A 16 4.88 -2.27 -5.52
N SER A 17 4.20 -1.62 -4.58
CA SER A 17 4.26 -1.94 -3.17
C SER A 17 2.92 -2.46 -2.64
N LEU A 18 2.97 -3.40 -1.70
CA LEU A 18 1.79 -3.77 -0.91
C LEU A 18 1.75 -2.87 0.33
N LEU A 19 0.82 -1.91 0.34
CA LEU A 19 0.65 -0.95 1.41
C LEU A 19 -0.45 -1.39 2.35
N TYR A 20 -0.17 -1.38 3.66
CA TYR A 20 -1.20 -1.50 4.69
C TYR A 20 -1.52 -0.10 5.23
N ALA A 21 -2.77 0.33 5.11
CA ALA A 21 -3.22 1.65 5.55
C ALA A 21 -4.65 1.59 6.09
N LYS A 22 -5.01 2.58 6.92
CA LYS A 22 -6.40 2.76 7.36
C LYS A 22 -7.27 3.15 6.17
N LEU A 23 -8.37 2.43 5.99
CA LEU A 23 -9.39 2.76 4.99
C LEU A 23 -10.41 3.70 5.61
N ILE A 24 -10.42 4.95 5.14
CA ILE A 24 -11.40 5.96 5.54
C ILE A 24 -12.29 6.25 4.34
N THR A 25 -13.60 6.05 4.46
CA THR A 25 -14.58 6.31 3.39
C THR A 25 -15.04 7.78 3.36
N PRO A 26 -15.70 8.25 2.29
CA PRO A 26 -16.10 9.66 2.14
C PRO A 26 -17.04 10.20 3.24
N ASP A 27 -17.75 9.31 3.93
CA ASP A 27 -18.56 9.62 5.11
C ASP A 27 -17.73 9.83 6.39
N GLY A 28 -16.40 9.68 6.32
CA GLY A 28 -15.47 9.84 7.42
C GLY A 28 -15.28 8.59 8.29
N THR A 29 -15.93 7.48 7.95
CA THR A 29 -15.85 6.24 8.74
C THR A 29 -14.51 5.54 8.54
N ASP A 30 -13.82 5.19 9.65
CA ASP A 30 -12.59 4.39 9.66
C ASP A 30 -12.95 2.88 9.71
N HIS A 31 -12.65 2.15 8.64
CA HIS A 31 -12.88 0.70 8.51
C HIS A 31 -11.66 -0.13 8.92
N GLY A 32 -10.65 0.49 9.53
CA GLY A 32 -9.44 -0.15 9.97
C GLY A 32 -8.48 -0.50 8.83
N LEU A 33 -7.54 -1.40 9.13
CA LEU A 33 -6.41 -1.70 8.27
C LEU A 33 -6.82 -2.50 7.04
N HIS A 34 -6.55 -1.95 5.86
CA HIS A 34 -6.73 -2.62 4.56
C HIS A 34 -5.43 -2.64 3.78
N SER A 35 -5.36 -3.51 2.78
CA SER A 35 -4.18 -3.70 1.94
C SER A 35 -4.44 -3.13 0.54
N PHE A 36 -3.46 -2.41 0.02
CA PHE A 36 -3.53 -1.72 -1.27
C PHE A 36 -2.32 -2.09 -2.12
N VAL A 37 -2.53 -2.38 -3.40
CA VAL A 37 -1.44 -2.52 -4.37
C VAL A 37 -1.14 -1.15 -4.93
N VAL A 38 0.01 -0.58 -4.59
CA VAL A 38 0.34 0.81 -4.90
C VAL A 38 1.47 0.86 -5.92
N PRO A 39 1.25 1.38 -7.14
CA PRO A 39 2.35 1.67 -8.04
C PRO A 39 3.22 2.76 -7.43
N ILE A 40 4.54 2.54 -7.38
CA ILE A 40 5.51 3.48 -6.77
C ILE A 40 6.53 4.01 -7.76
N ARG A 41 6.78 3.30 -8.87
CA ARG A 41 7.69 3.72 -9.94
C ARG A 41 7.13 3.40 -11.32
N ASN A 42 7.51 4.19 -12.31
CA ASN A 42 7.27 3.88 -13.71
C ASN A 42 8.07 2.60 -14.09
N PRO A 43 7.42 1.56 -14.66
CA PRO A 43 8.09 0.28 -14.93
C PRO A 43 9.16 0.36 -16.04
N MET A 44 9.10 1.37 -16.90
CA MET A 44 10.07 1.57 -17.99
C MET A 44 11.28 2.40 -17.53
N THR A 45 11.04 3.45 -16.75
CA THR A 45 12.11 4.39 -16.36
C THR A 45 12.64 4.17 -14.95
N LEU A 46 11.93 3.38 -14.12
CA LEU A 46 12.17 3.17 -12.69
C LEU A 46 12.18 4.46 -11.85
N LEU A 47 11.73 5.57 -12.42
CA LEU A 47 11.56 6.82 -11.69
C LEU A 47 10.29 6.75 -10.82
N PRO A 48 10.33 7.26 -9.59
CA PRO A 48 9.14 7.31 -8.74
C PRO A 48 8.05 8.21 -9.35
N TYR A 49 6.79 7.88 -9.09
CA TYR A 49 5.67 8.73 -9.51
C TYR A 49 5.62 10.02 -8.69
N PRO A 50 5.03 11.12 -9.23
CA PRO A 50 4.80 12.34 -8.45
C PRO A 50 4.04 12.06 -7.16
N GLY A 51 4.47 12.66 -6.05
CA GLY A 51 3.91 12.40 -4.72
C GLY A 51 4.41 11.10 -4.07
N VAL A 52 5.33 10.36 -4.71
CA VAL A 52 6.00 9.19 -4.13
C VAL A 52 7.48 9.50 -3.97
N THR A 53 7.99 9.34 -2.75
CA THR A 53 9.44 9.38 -2.48
C THR A 53 9.90 7.99 -2.09
N VAL A 54 10.97 7.51 -2.72
CA VAL A 54 11.56 6.21 -2.43
C VAL A 54 13.05 6.38 -2.19
N GLY A 55 13.58 5.71 -1.17
CA GLY A 55 15.01 5.77 -0.87
C GLY A 55 15.53 4.48 -0.26
N ASP A 56 16.85 4.31 -0.33
CA ASP A 56 17.56 3.21 0.33
C ASP A 56 17.82 3.60 1.80
N MET A 57 17.74 2.62 2.71
CA MET A 57 18.02 2.83 4.14
C MET A 57 19.51 2.96 4.45
N GLY A 58 20.39 2.73 3.48
CA GLY A 58 21.83 2.81 3.60
C GLY A 58 22.46 1.57 4.22
N GLU A 59 23.68 1.76 4.72
CA GLU A 59 24.46 0.70 5.35
C GLU A 59 23.78 0.16 6.61
N LYS A 60 23.81 -1.17 6.76
CA LYS A 60 23.23 -1.90 7.87
C LYS A 60 24.33 -2.62 8.63
N VAL A 61 24.08 -2.87 9.92
CA VAL A 61 24.95 -3.68 10.78
C VAL A 61 25.17 -5.10 10.23
N GLY A 62 24.23 -5.60 9.43
CA GLY A 62 24.34 -6.86 8.69
C GLY A 62 23.31 -6.94 7.56
N LEU A 63 23.40 -7.97 6.72
CA LEU A 63 22.52 -8.16 5.54
C LEU A 63 22.59 -7.02 4.52
N ASN A 64 23.77 -6.45 4.29
CA ASN A 64 23.98 -5.37 3.30
C ASN A 64 23.67 -5.76 1.84
N GLY A 65 23.59 -7.06 1.53
CA GLY A 65 23.14 -7.55 0.21
C GLY A 65 21.63 -7.43 -0.02
N ILE A 66 20.87 -7.07 1.02
CA ILE A 66 19.44 -6.84 0.95
C ILE A 66 19.22 -5.34 0.73
N ASP A 67 18.50 -4.97 -0.32
CA ASP A 67 18.00 -3.62 -0.52
C ASP A 67 16.78 -3.40 0.41
N ASN A 68 16.96 -2.70 1.53
CA ASN A 68 15.80 -2.25 2.30
C ASN A 68 15.63 -0.79 1.95
N GLY A 69 14.48 -0.46 1.39
CA GLY A 69 14.11 0.92 1.13
C GLY A 69 12.95 1.38 1.99
N PHE A 70 12.76 2.68 2.00
CA PHE A 70 11.54 3.32 2.48
C PHE A 70 10.75 3.87 1.30
N VAL A 71 9.43 3.91 1.46
CA VAL A 71 8.52 4.63 0.56
C VAL A 71 7.72 5.61 1.38
N MET A 72 7.57 6.84 0.88
CA MET A 72 6.74 7.91 1.43
C MET A 72 5.73 8.38 0.40
N PHE A 73 4.50 8.61 0.83
CA PHE A 73 3.42 9.11 -0.01
C PHE A 73 2.98 10.51 0.44
N ASP A 74 2.87 11.43 -0.51
CA ASP A 74 2.31 12.76 -0.30
C ASP A 74 1.12 12.98 -1.25
N GLN A 75 -0.09 13.02 -0.65
CA GLN A 75 -1.37 13.15 -1.35
C GLN A 75 -1.49 12.27 -2.62
N TYR A 76 -0.87 11.08 -2.58
CA TYR A 76 -0.79 10.17 -3.72
C TYR A 76 -2.12 9.45 -3.93
N ARG A 77 -2.60 9.45 -5.18
CA ARG A 77 -3.88 8.86 -5.56
C ARG A 77 -3.66 7.55 -6.31
N ILE A 78 -4.46 6.55 -5.96
CA ILE A 78 -4.53 5.25 -6.64
C ILE A 78 -5.98 4.97 -7.02
N ALA A 79 -6.17 4.08 -8.00
CA ALA A 79 -7.50 3.61 -8.37
C ALA A 79 -8.12 2.83 -7.21
N ARG A 80 -9.45 2.83 -7.11
CA ARG A 80 -10.20 2.11 -6.07
C ARG A 80 -9.93 0.61 -6.14
N GLU A 81 -9.77 0.10 -7.36
CA GLU A 81 -9.51 -1.31 -7.69
C GLU A 81 -8.17 -1.82 -7.13
N ASN A 82 -7.30 -0.91 -6.70
CA ASN A 82 -6.05 -1.27 -6.04
C ASN A 82 -6.26 -1.76 -4.59
N LEU A 83 -7.46 -1.61 -4.03
CA LEU A 83 -7.86 -2.21 -2.77
C LEU A 83 -7.96 -3.74 -2.92
N LEU A 84 -7.22 -4.50 -2.11
CA LEU A 84 -7.37 -5.95 -2.04
C LEU A 84 -8.66 -6.30 -1.30
N ASN A 85 -9.72 -6.53 -2.06
CA ASN A 85 -11.10 -6.55 -1.57
C ASN A 85 -11.60 -7.88 -0.97
N LYS A 86 -10.71 -8.86 -0.72
CA LYS A 86 -11.10 -10.16 -0.14
C LYS A 86 -11.81 -10.02 1.21
N ASN A 87 -11.40 -9.04 2.01
CA ASN A 87 -11.88 -8.84 3.38
C ASN A 87 -12.79 -7.61 3.53
N GLY A 88 -13.15 -6.96 2.43
CA GLY A 88 -13.95 -5.73 2.42
C GLY A 88 -13.71 -4.95 1.15
N ASP A 89 -14.78 -4.44 0.52
CA ASP A 89 -14.72 -3.67 -0.71
C ASP A 89 -15.31 -2.27 -0.51
N VAL A 90 -15.06 -1.37 -1.44
CA VAL A 90 -15.67 -0.04 -1.51
C VAL A 90 -16.37 0.08 -2.86
N THR A 91 -17.65 0.45 -2.89
CA THR A 91 -18.39 0.63 -4.15
C THR A 91 -17.91 1.88 -4.91
N PRO A 92 -18.24 2.05 -6.20
CA PRO A 92 -17.96 3.29 -6.94
C PRO A 92 -18.54 4.55 -6.28
N GLU A 93 -19.64 4.40 -5.54
CA GLU A 93 -20.28 5.48 -4.77
C GLU A 93 -19.59 5.75 -3.43
N GLY A 94 -18.51 5.03 -3.11
CA GLY A 94 -17.73 5.20 -1.89
C GLY A 94 -18.28 4.49 -0.66
N LYS A 95 -19.21 3.55 -0.81
CA LYS A 95 -19.77 2.79 0.32
C LYS A 95 -18.93 1.56 0.64
N TYR A 96 -18.62 1.35 1.90
CA TYR A 96 -17.94 0.13 2.34
C TYR A 96 -18.89 -1.07 2.35
N VAL A 97 -18.41 -2.21 1.86
CA VAL A 97 -19.13 -3.49 1.83
C VAL A 97 -18.24 -4.53 2.51
N ALA A 98 -18.68 -5.01 3.67
CA ALA A 98 -18.00 -6.11 4.34
C ALA A 98 -18.26 -7.44 3.61
N PRO A 99 -17.29 -8.37 3.59
CA PRO A 99 -17.53 -9.71 3.09
C PRO A 99 -18.64 -10.33 3.94
N MET A 100 -19.57 -11.03 3.30
CA MET A 100 -20.54 -11.83 4.04
C MET A 100 -19.75 -12.77 4.97
N LYS A 101 -19.91 -12.60 6.28
CA LYS A 101 -19.38 -13.56 7.24
C LYS A 101 -20.06 -14.89 6.98
N ASP A 102 -19.37 -15.82 6.35
CA ASP A 102 -19.73 -17.22 6.47
C ASP A 102 -19.70 -17.56 7.96
N ARG A 103 -20.89 -17.72 8.53
CA ARG A 103 -21.13 -18.08 9.93
C ARG A 103 -20.85 -19.58 10.15
N LYS A 104 -19.71 -20.04 9.64
CA LYS A 104 -19.18 -21.39 9.88
C LYS A 104 -17.71 -21.24 10.24
N LYS A 105 -17.48 -20.76 11.45
CA LYS A 105 -16.18 -20.83 12.08
C LYS A 105 -16.20 -21.91 13.18
N HIS A 106 -15.44 -22.98 12.89
CA HIS A 106 -14.52 -23.68 13.78
C HIS A 106 -15.15 -24.78 14.68
N LEU A 107 -14.97 -26.03 14.23
CA LEU A 107 -14.71 -27.18 15.09
C LEU A 107 -13.24 -27.14 15.51
#